data_AF-A0A948VQP3-F1
#
_entry.id   AF-A0A948VQP3-F1
#
_cell.length_a   1.000
_cell.length_b   1.000
_cell.length_c   1.000
_cell.angle_alpha   90.00
_cell.angle_beta   90.00
_cell.angle_gamma   90.00
#
_symmetry.space_group_name_H-M   'P 1'
#
loop_
_entity.id
_entity.type
_entity.pdbx_description
1 polymer ?
#
loop_
_entity_poly.entity_id
_entity_poly.type
_entity_poly.pdbx_seq_one_letter_code
_entity_poly.pdbx_strand_id
1 'polypeptide(L)' 'MINQSHLAGLNSFSEVMEAMSQAGDDAVISYDDASLTLVGVDLDDLGSNDFIF' A
#
# COMPACT_ATOMS: atom_id res chain seq x y z
N MET A 1 10.77 -3.02 -3.24
CA MET A 1 10.63 -2.73 -1.80
C MET A 1 10.09 -1.32 -1.64
N ILE A 2 8.90 -1.21 -1.05
CA ILE A 2 8.19 0.07 -0.85
C ILE A 2 8.67 0.68 0.47
N ASN A 3 9.17 1.92 0.43
CA ASN A 3 9.61 2.64 1.63
C ASN A 3 8.40 3.32 2.29
N GLN A 4 7.97 2.81 3.43
CA GLN A 4 6.78 3.23 4.17
C GLN A 4 7.02 4.42 5.12
N SER A 5 8.16 5.12 5.04
CA SER A 5 8.44 6.26 5.92
C SER A 5 7.41 7.40 5.84
N HIS A 6 6.57 7.42 4.80
CA HIS A 6 5.44 8.35 4.63
C HIS A 6 4.07 7.78 5.05
N LEU A 7 4.00 6.49 5.41
CA LEU A 7 2.80 5.77 5.88
C LEU A 7 2.95 5.40 7.37
N ALA A 8 3.45 6.35 8.17
CA ALA A 8 3.72 6.14 9.59
C ALA A 8 2.42 5.87 10.36
N GLY A 9 2.19 4.60 10.71
CA GLY A 9 0.98 4.16 11.43
C GLY A 9 0.52 2.76 11.05
N LEU A 10 0.88 2.28 9.86
CA LEU A 10 0.61 0.92 9.39
C LEU A 10 1.69 -0.04 9.92
N ASN A 11 1.34 -0.91 10.87
CA ASN A 11 2.25 -1.84 11.54
C ASN A 11 2.14 -3.27 11.02
N SER A 12 1.18 -3.55 10.13
CA SER A 12 0.98 -4.88 9.58
C SER A 12 0.48 -4.84 8.13
N PHE A 13 0.70 -5.94 7.42
CA PHE A 13 0.24 -6.09 6.04
C PHE A 13 -1.27 -5.99 5.93
N SER A 14 -2.00 -6.51 6.91
CA SER A 14 -3.47 -6.41 6.95
C SER A 14 -3.94 -4.96 7.00
N GLU A 15 -3.29 -4.11 7.81
CA GLU A 15 -3.64 -2.69 7.86
C GLU A 15 -3.31 -1.97 6.54
N VAL A 16 -2.21 -2.34 5.88
CA VAL A 16 -1.88 -1.82 4.54
C VAL A 16 -2.93 -2.23 3.52
N MET A 17 -3.32 -3.51 3.50
CA MET A 17 -4.35 -4.01 2.59
C MET A 17 -5.73 -3.37 2.84
N GLU A 18 -6.07 -3.06 4.09
CA GLU A 18 -7.30 -2.33 4.42
C GLU A 18 -7.25 -0.86 3.95
N ALA A 19 -6.06 -0.25 3.98
CA ALA A 19 -5.81 1.10 3.47
C ALA A 19 -5.65 1.15 1.93
N MET A 20 -5.63 0.00 1.27
CA MET A 20 -5.42 -0.12 -0.16
C MET A 20 -6.71 -0.11 -0.97
N SER A 21 -6.63 0.48 -2.16
CA SER A 21 -7.71 0.52 -3.14
C SER A 21 -7.16 0.49 -4.56
N GLN A 22 -7.92 -0.11 -5.48
CA GLN A 22 -7.56 -0.12 -6.89
C GLN A 22 -8.12 1.14 -7.58
N ALA A 23 -7.26 1.87 -8.29
CA ALA A 23 -7.62 3.03 -9.09
C ALA A 23 -7.26 2.79 -10.56
N GLY A 24 -8.15 2.11 -11.29
CA GLY A 24 -7.84 1.63 -12.65
C GLY A 24 -6.79 0.53 -12.59
N ASP A 25 -5.64 0.74 -13.25
CA ASP A 25 -4.53 -0.22 -13.29
C ASP A 25 -3.50 0.01 -12.17
N ASP A 26 -3.76 0.96 -11.27
CA ASP A 26 -2.84 1.35 -10.19
C ASP A 26 -3.39 0.96 -8.81
N ALA A 27 -2.52 0.51 -7.92
CA ALA A 27 -2.85 0.30 -6.51
C ALA A 27 -2.55 1.58 -5.71
N VAL A 28 -3.50 2.03 -4.90
CA VAL A 28 -3.38 3.26 -4.09
C VAL A 28 -3.53 2.91 -2.62
N ILE A 29 -2.50 3.20 -1.84
CA ILE A 29 -2.53 3.14 -0.37
C ILE A 29 -2.92 4.54 0.12
N SER A 30 -4.04 4.67 0.81
CA SER A 30 -4.47 5.93 1.43
C SER A 30 -4.50 5.78 2.95
N TYR A 31 -3.71 6.57 3.66
CA TYR A 31 -3.65 6.54 5.11
C TYR A 31 -3.49 7.94 5.68
N ASP A 32 -4.40 8.34 6.57
CA ASP A 32 -4.55 9.71 7.08
C ASP A 32 -4.51 10.75 5.94
N ASP A 33 -3.56 11.69 5.98
CA ASP A 33 -3.37 12.76 5.00
C ASP A 33 -2.35 12.39 3.90
N ALA A 34 -1.92 11.13 3.84
CA ALA A 34 -0.94 10.64 2.88
C ALA A 34 -1.54 9.62 1.91
N SER A 35 -1.08 9.66 0.66
CA SER A 35 -1.37 8.63 -0.32
C SER A 35 -0.10 8.20 -1.06
N LEU A 36 -0.02 6.91 -1.36
CA LEU A 36 1.01 6.32 -2.19
C LEU A 36 0.35 5.57 -3.35
N THR A 37 0.65 5.99 -4.58
CA THR A 37 0.22 5.31 -5.79
C THR A 37 1.33 4.41 -6.32
N LEU A 38 1.01 3.14 -6.53
CA LEU A 38 1.83 2.13 -7.15
C LEU A 38 1.34 1.94 -8.59
N VAL A 39 2.05 2.54 -9.54
CA VAL A 39 1.63 2.57 -10.94
C VAL A 39 1.79 1.20 -11.59
N GLY A 40 0.73 0.70 -12.22
CA GLY A 40 0.70 -0.59 -12.91
C GLY A 40 0.83 -1.80 -11.98
N VAL A 41 0.36 -1.66 -10.74
CA VAL A 41 0.37 -2.73 -9.74
C VAL A 41 -1.06 -3.14 -9.45
N ASP A 42 -1.33 -4.43 -9.61
CA ASP A 42 -2.59 -5.04 -9.19
C ASP A 42 -2.52 -5.41 -7.70
N LEU A 43 -3.58 -5.16 -6.94
CA LEU A 43 -3.67 -5.52 -5.53
C LEU A 43 -3.60 -7.03 -5.31
N ASP A 44 -4.14 -7.81 -6.25
CA ASP A 44 -4.15 -9.27 -6.15
C ASP A 44 -2.74 -9.88 -6.31
N ASP A 45 -1.80 -9.13 -6.91
CA ASP A 45 -0.41 -9.54 -7.09
C ASP A 45 0.49 -9.18 -5.91
N LEU A 46 -0.02 -8.40 -4.93
CA LEU A 46 0.76 -7.96 -3.77
C LEU A 46 0.70 -8.95 -2.61
N GLY A 47 1.87 -9.33 -2.11
CA GLY A 47 2.02 -10.19 -0.95
C GLY A 47 2.64 -9.48 0.25
N SER A 48 2.54 -10.11 1.42
CA SER A 48 3.17 -9.60 2.66
C SER A 48 4.70 -9.46 2.57
N ASN A 49 5.34 -10.18 1.64
CA ASN A 49 6.78 -10.10 1.40
C ASN A 49 7.22 -8.82 0.66
N ASP A 50 6.28 -8.12 0.02
CA ASP A 50 6.58 -6.89 -0.73
C ASP A 50 6.69 -5.66 0.18
N PHE A 51 6.25 -5.81 1.43
CA PHE A 51 6.19 -4.78 2.45
C PHE A 51 7.19 -5.06 3.57
N ILE A 52 7.86 -4.01 4.04
CA ILE A 52 8.72 -4.04 5.23
C ILE A 52 8.12 -3.09 6.25
N PHE A 53 7.82 -3.62 7.44
CA PHE A 53 7.26 -2.90 8.59
C PHE A 53 8.36 -2.45 9.54
#